data_AF-A0A7Y1QLK3-F1
#
_entry.id   AF-A0A7Y1QLK3-F1
#
_cell.length_a   1.000
_cell.length_b   1.000
_cell.length_c   1.000
_cell.angle_alpha   90.00
_cell.angle_beta   90.00
_cell.angle_gamma   90.00
#
_symmetry.space_group_name_H-M   'P 1'
#
loop_
_entity.id
_entity.type
_entity.pdbx_description
1 polymer ?
#
loop_
_entity_poly.entity_id
_entity_poly.type
_entity_poly.pdbx_seq_one_letter_code
_entity_poly.pdbx_strand_id
1 'polypeptide(L)'
;MTDALEFTPNLRRPKKIALLFVVDMWGIEGPYADGNWHKLIHQAARSWITENPDQEPATLWSVVRPCDFFENGTSCYMTCSTKLPDIFFDQLNSYMAQYCGPHVTVAEVDFDLPFNSIEGWRAYLHFEQGQIWEQSDAISWRALD
;
A
#
# COMPACT_ATOMS: atom_id res chain seq x y z
N MET A 1 -35.25 -3.97 -5.50
CA MET A 1 -33.84 -4.43 -5.44
C MET A 1 -33.04 -3.36 -6.14
N THR A 2 -32.41 -2.48 -5.39
CA THR A 2 -31.51 -1.45 -5.93
C THR A 2 -30.23 -2.16 -6.36
N ASP A 3 -29.94 -2.15 -7.66
CA ASP A 3 -28.63 -2.49 -8.19
C ASP A 3 -27.61 -1.59 -7.48
N ALA A 4 -26.89 -2.14 -6.50
CA ALA A 4 -25.70 -1.51 -6.00
C ALA A 4 -24.73 -1.49 -7.18
N LEU A 5 -24.54 -0.32 -7.78
CA LEU A 5 -23.57 -0.14 -8.86
C LEU A 5 -22.24 -0.72 -8.38
N GLU A 6 -21.78 -1.76 -9.05
CA GLU A 6 -20.49 -2.37 -8.76
C GLU A 6 -19.40 -1.31 -8.97
N PHE A 7 -18.63 -1.02 -7.93
CA PHE A 7 -17.60 -0.01 -7.99
C PHE A 7 -16.50 -0.49 -8.95
N THR A 8 -16.28 0.26 -10.03
CA THR A 8 -15.19 0.03 -10.98
C THR A 8 -14.07 1.04 -10.71
N PRO A 9 -12.94 0.63 -10.14
CA PRO A 9 -11.86 1.56 -9.79
C PRO A 9 -11.13 2.10 -11.02
N ASN A 10 -10.71 3.36 -10.95
CA ASN A 10 -9.78 3.91 -11.93
C ASN A 10 -8.33 3.64 -11.51
N LEU A 11 -7.90 2.38 -11.63
CA LEU A 11 -6.55 1.97 -11.20
C LEU A 11 -5.47 2.72 -11.98
N ARG A 12 -4.70 3.54 -11.26
CA ARG A 12 -3.55 4.26 -11.82
C ARG A 12 -2.28 3.52 -11.44
N ARG A 13 -1.48 3.16 -12.45
CA ARG A 13 -0.13 2.63 -12.25
C ARG A 13 0.89 3.76 -12.27
N PRO A 14 1.92 3.76 -11.41
CA PRO A 14 3.02 4.70 -11.56
C PRO A 14 3.76 4.45 -12.88
N LYS A 15 4.28 5.52 -13.48
CA LYS A 15 5.13 5.41 -14.67
C LYS A 15 6.54 4.92 -14.32
N LYS A 16 7.07 5.40 -13.19
CA LYS A 16 8.34 5.02 -12.57
C LYS A 16 8.10 4.86 -11.07
N ILE A 17 8.77 3.89 -10.46
CA ILE A 17 8.79 3.71 -9.01
C ILE A 17 9.92 4.60 -8.49
N ALA A 18 9.58 5.62 -7.72
CA ALA A 18 10.55 6.53 -7.10
C ALA A 18 10.72 6.26 -5.60
N LEU A 19 9.70 5.67 -4.98
CA LEU A 19 9.65 5.44 -3.54
C LEU A 19 9.01 4.07 -3.27
N LEU A 20 9.66 3.33 -2.37
CA LEU A 20 9.19 2.06 -1.84
C LEU A 20 8.98 2.16 -0.33
N PHE A 21 7.79 1.79 0.13
CA PHE A 21 7.60 1.40 1.52
C PHE A 21 7.80 -0.11 1.63
N VAL A 22 8.65 -0.55 2.55
CA VAL A 22 9.06 -1.95 2.67
C VAL A 22 8.70 -2.45 4.06
N VAL A 23 8.03 -3.60 4.11
CA VAL A 23 7.67 -4.29 5.34
C VAL A 23 8.38 -5.64 5.41
N ASP A 24 9.16 -5.84 6.46
CA ASP A 24 9.71 -7.13 6.83
C ASP A 24 8.57 -8.05 7.31
N MET A 25 8.23 -9.04 6.48
CA MET A 25 7.08 -9.90 6.76
C MET A 25 7.34 -10.92 7.87
N TRP A 26 8.61 -11.12 8.24
CA TRP A 26 9.03 -12.24 9.09
C TRP A 26 9.71 -11.78 10.39
N GLY A 27 10.24 -10.55 10.43
CA GLY A 27 10.81 -9.98 11.65
C GLY A 27 9.79 -9.32 12.58
N ILE A 28 8.56 -9.05 12.13
CA ILE A 28 7.52 -8.48 12.99
C ILE A 28 7.00 -9.56 13.96
N GLU A 29 7.12 -9.30 15.25
CA GLU A 29 6.62 -10.16 16.32
C GLU A 29 5.31 -9.63 16.96
N GLY A 30 4.68 -10.47 17.77
CA GLY A 30 3.52 -10.07 18.59
C GLY A 30 2.22 -9.92 17.79
N PRO A 31 1.30 -9.01 18.20
CA PRO A 31 -0.05 -8.90 17.62
C PRO A 31 -0.10 -8.56 16.12
N TYR A 32 1.01 -8.08 15.56
CA TYR A 32 1.13 -7.66 14.17
C TYR A 32 1.93 -8.64 13.30
N ALA A 33 2.38 -9.77 13.89
CA ALA A 33 3.03 -10.86 13.16
C ALA A 33 2.06 -11.58 12.20
N ASP A 34 2.61 -12.44 11.33
CA ASP A 34 1.86 -13.31 10.42
C ASP A 34 0.87 -12.55 9.51
N GLY A 35 1.29 -11.39 9.03
CA GLY A 35 0.47 -10.54 8.15
C GLY A 35 -0.54 -9.64 8.88
N ASN A 36 -0.65 -9.71 10.21
CA ASN A 36 -1.58 -8.84 10.94
C ASN A 36 -1.21 -7.34 10.86
N TRP A 37 0.03 -7.02 10.48
CA TRP A 37 0.48 -5.65 10.19
C TRP A 37 -0.33 -4.95 9.08
N HIS A 38 -1.02 -5.69 8.18
CA HIS A 38 -1.92 -5.09 7.20
C HIS A 38 -3.00 -4.20 7.85
N LYS A 39 -3.46 -4.54 9.05
CA LYS A 39 -4.45 -3.76 9.82
C LYS A 39 -3.94 -2.36 10.14
N LEU A 40 -2.63 -2.21 10.39
CA LEU A 40 -2.02 -0.91 10.66
C LEU A 40 -2.01 -0.03 9.40
N ILE A 41 -1.73 -0.61 8.23
CA ILE A 41 -1.78 0.13 6.97
C ILE A 41 -3.21 0.57 6.65
N HIS A 42 -4.20 -0.30 6.91
CA HIS A 42 -5.62 0.04 6.75
C HIS A 42 -6.03 1.21 7.66
N GLN A 43 -5.57 1.21 8.92
CA GLN A 43 -5.80 2.31 9.86
C GLN A 43 -5.14 3.61 9.38
N ALA A 44 -3.87 3.56 8.96
CA ALA A 44 -3.16 4.72 8.45
C ALA A 44 -3.84 5.31 7.20
N ALA A 45 -4.31 4.45 6.28
CA ALA A 45 -5.05 4.87 5.10
C ALA A 45 -6.36 5.58 5.47
N ARG A 46 -7.11 5.07 6.47
CA ARG A 46 -8.35 5.69 6.95
C ARG A 46 -8.12 7.05 7.58
N SER A 47 -7.08 7.18 8.40
CA SER A 47 -6.69 8.48 8.93
C SER A 47 -6.34 9.43 7.79
N TRP A 48 -5.56 8.98 6.82
CA TRP A 48 -5.17 9.78 5.66
C TRP A 48 -6.36 10.35 4.89
N ILE A 49 -7.34 9.52 4.51
CA ILE A 49 -8.49 10.00 3.73
C ILE A 49 -9.41 10.93 4.54
N THR A 50 -9.43 10.77 5.87
CA THR A 50 -10.17 11.66 6.78
C THR A 50 -9.51 13.04 6.86
N GLU A 51 -8.17 13.07 6.92
CA GLU A 51 -7.38 14.30 6.99
C GLU A 51 -7.23 14.99 5.63
N ASN A 52 -7.33 14.23 4.53
CA ASN A 52 -7.14 14.67 3.16
C ASN A 52 -8.35 14.30 2.28
N PRO A 53 -9.53 14.92 2.49
CA PRO A 53 -10.75 14.57 1.76
C PRO A 53 -10.66 14.84 0.24
N ASP A 54 -9.76 15.72 -0.18
CA ASP A 54 -9.53 16.07 -1.58
C ASP A 54 -8.49 15.16 -2.27
N GLN A 55 -8.10 14.05 -1.64
CA GLN A 55 -7.18 13.07 -2.23
C GLN A 55 -7.65 12.61 -3.61
N GLU A 56 -6.85 12.92 -4.63
CA GLU A 56 -7.11 12.46 -6.00
C GLU A 56 -7.07 10.92 -6.09
N PRO A 57 -7.78 10.31 -7.06
CA PRO A 57 -7.76 8.86 -7.23
C PRO A 57 -6.35 8.28 -7.35
N ALA A 58 -6.02 7.37 -6.44
CA ALA A 58 -4.69 6.79 -6.32
C ALA A 58 -4.74 5.31 -5.93
N THR A 59 -3.72 4.56 -6.30
CA THR A 59 -3.63 3.12 -5.99
C THR A 59 -2.31 2.87 -5.30
N LEU A 60 -2.37 2.27 -4.11
CA LEU A 60 -1.24 1.64 -3.44
C LEU A 60 -1.10 0.23 -4.02
N TRP A 61 0.04 -0.04 -4.61
CA TRP A 61 0.40 -1.32 -5.19
C TRP A 61 1.34 -2.05 -4.24
N SER A 62 1.24 -3.38 -4.17
CA SER A 62 2.13 -4.22 -3.39
C SER A 62 2.71 -5.37 -4.21
N VAL A 63 3.92 -5.82 -3.87
CA VAL A 63 4.51 -7.05 -4.37
C VAL A 63 5.34 -7.71 -3.27
N VAL A 64 5.29 -9.04 -3.16
CA VAL A 64 6.12 -9.82 -2.23
C VAL A 64 7.28 -10.43 -2.99
N ARG A 65 8.51 -10.15 -2.56
CA ARG A 65 9.75 -10.61 -3.22
C ARG A 65 10.87 -10.83 -2.21
N PRO A 66 11.98 -11.49 -2.60
CA PRO A 66 13.20 -11.50 -1.79
C PRO A 66 13.56 -10.10 -1.30
N CYS A 67 13.98 -10.02 -0.04
CA CYS A 67 14.26 -8.76 0.61
C CYS A 67 15.70 -8.32 0.36
N ASP A 68 15.89 -7.06 -0.05
CA ASP A 68 17.19 -6.42 -0.15
C ASP A 68 17.49 -5.53 1.08
N PHE A 69 16.48 -5.29 1.93
CA PHE A 69 16.53 -4.33 3.05
C PHE A 69 16.62 -4.99 4.43
N PHE A 70 16.12 -6.21 4.56
CA PHE A 70 16.01 -6.96 5.80
C PHE A 70 16.57 -8.36 5.60
N GLU A 71 17.16 -8.94 6.63
CA GLU A 71 17.81 -10.26 6.53
C GLU A 71 16.80 -11.42 6.39
N ASN A 72 15.50 -11.16 6.60
CA ASN A 72 14.49 -12.19 6.84
C ASN A 72 13.78 -12.72 5.58
N GLY A 73 14.52 -13.11 4.53
CA GLY A 73 13.94 -13.83 3.39
C GLY A 73 13.14 -12.94 2.43
N THR A 74 11.82 -12.83 2.60
CA THR A 74 10.95 -12.01 1.72
C THR A 74 10.35 -10.80 2.42
N SER A 75 10.06 -9.76 1.67
CA SER A 75 9.38 -8.57 2.18
C SER A 75 8.26 -8.11 1.25
N CYS A 76 7.31 -7.39 1.83
CA CYS A 76 6.26 -6.73 1.08
C CYS A 76 6.76 -5.34 0.70
N TYR A 77 6.88 -5.10 -0.59
CA TYR A 77 7.22 -3.80 -1.16
C TYR A 77 5.94 -3.13 -1.62
N MET A 78 5.79 -1.85 -1.27
CA MET A 78 4.65 -1.04 -1.66
C MET A 78 5.10 0.22 -2.37
N THR A 79 4.32 0.64 -3.37
CA THR A 79 4.51 1.90 -4.08
C THR A 79 3.16 2.43 -4.52
N CYS A 80 3.06 3.70 -4.88
CA CYS A 80 1.79 4.30 -5.28
C CYS A 80 1.83 4.86 -6.69
N SER A 81 0.65 5.15 -7.25
CA SER A 81 0.57 6.11 -8.35
C SER A 81 1.04 7.50 -7.89
N THR A 82 1.43 8.37 -8.83
CA THR A 82 1.92 9.74 -8.59
C THR A 82 0.92 10.70 -7.90
N LYS A 83 -0.22 10.19 -7.43
CA LYS A 83 -1.32 10.94 -6.83
C LYS A 83 -1.40 10.77 -5.32
N LEU A 84 -0.70 9.79 -4.74
CA LEU A 84 -0.39 9.82 -3.31
C LEU A 84 0.92 10.61 -3.14
N PRO A 85 0.93 11.65 -2.30
CA PRO A 85 2.14 12.46 -2.07
C PRO A 85 3.15 11.71 -1.20
N ASP A 86 4.44 12.04 -1.31
CA ASP A 86 5.51 11.36 -0.56
C ASP A 86 5.28 11.41 0.97
N ILE A 87 4.67 12.50 1.47
CA ILE A 87 4.33 12.64 2.89
C ILE A 87 3.37 11.55 3.41
N PHE A 88 2.57 10.94 2.54
CA PHE A 88 1.76 9.77 2.90
C PHE A 88 2.66 8.62 3.36
N PHE A 89 3.77 8.36 2.65
CA PHE A 89 4.68 7.29 3.02
C PHE A 89 5.50 7.61 4.26
N ASP A 90 5.88 8.87 4.45
CA ASP A 90 6.56 9.29 5.69
C ASP A 90 5.67 9.09 6.91
N GLN A 91 4.39 9.46 6.80
CA GLN A 91 3.39 9.25 7.85
C GLN A 91 3.11 7.76 8.06
N LEU A 92 2.94 6.99 6.98
CA LEU A 92 2.75 5.54 7.04
C LEU A 92 3.92 4.86 7.75
N ASN A 93 5.15 5.22 7.40
CA ASN A 93 6.36 4.68 8.02
C ASN A 93 6.46 5.05 9.49
N SER A 94 6.21 6.33 9.82
CA SER A 94 6.23 6.81 11.20
C SER A 94 5.16 6.13 12.06
N TYR A 95 3.98 5.87 11.50
CA TYR A 95 2.91 5.15 12.20
C TYR A 95 3.29 3.68 12.38
N MET A 96 3.69 3.00 11.31
CA MET A 96 4.05 1.57 11.34
C MET A 96 5.24 1.30 12.27
N ALA A 97 6.26 2.16 12.27
CA ALA A 97 7.45 2.01 13.11
C ALA A 97 7.15 2.05 14.61
N GLN A 98 6.05 2.69 15.04
CA GLN A 98 5.63 2.68 16.44
C GLN A 98 5.21 1.27 16.93
N TYR A 99 4.76 0.42 16.01
CA TYR A 99 4.24 -0.92 16.33
C TYR A 99 5.15 -2.04 15.82
N CYS A 100 5.81 -1.84 14.68
CA CYS A 100 6.67 -2.81 14.02
C CYS A 100 8.17 -2.52 14.24
N GLY A 101 8.52 -1.41 14.88
CA GLY A 101 9.92 -1.06 15.16
C GLY A 101 10.75 -0.95 13.88
N PRO A 102 11.95 -1.56 13.82
CA PRO A 102 12.86 -1.46 12.67
C PRO A 102 12.44 -2.32 11.48
N HIS A 103 11.30 -3.02 11.53
CA HIS A 103 10.82 -3.95 10.49
C HIS A 103 10.03 -3.26 9.37
N VAL A 104 10.09 -1.94 9.31
CA VAL A 104 9.51 -1.12 8.23
C VAL A 104 10.47 -0.02 7.84
N THR A 105 10.48 0.36 6.57
CA THR A 105 11.27 1.48 6.08
C THR A 105 10.69 2.11 4.83
N VAL A 106 11.10 3.33 4.55
CA VAL A 106 10.92 4.00 3.25
C VAL A 106 12.26 4.09 2.57
N ALA A 107 12.31 3.68 1.31
CA ALA A 107 13.48 3.76 0.46
C ALA A 107 13.16 4.59 -0.78
N GLU A 108 13.90 5.66 -0.98
CA GLU A 108 13.99 6.30 -2.28
C GLU A 108 14.75 5.37 -3.23
N VAL A 109 14.19 5.15 -4.41
CA VAL A 109 14.77 4.27 -5.40
C VAL A 109 14.86 4.96 -6.74
N ASP A 110 16.07 4.98 -7.30
CA ASP A 110 16.29 5.45 -8.67
C ASP A 110 16.30 4.25 -9.63
N PHE A 111 15.20 3.49 -9.64
CA PHE A 111 15.03 2.43 -10.61
C PHE A 111 14.50 3.03 -11.92
N ASP A 112 15.31 3.01 -12.96
CA ASP A 112 14.83 3.26 -14.34
C ASP A 112 13.95 2.12 -14.89
N LEU A 113 13.65 1.13 -14.06
CA LEU A 113 12.74 0.03 -14.40
C LEU A 113 11.28 0.54 -14.40
N PRO A 114 10.55 0.42 -15.53
CA PRO A 114 9.13 0.75 -15.59
C PRO A 114 8.33 -0.11 -14.61
N PHE A 115 7.25 0.41 -14.03
CA PHE A 115 6.40 -0.36 -13.10
C PHE A 115 5.98 -1.75 -13.62
N ASN A 116 5.72 -1.84 -14.93
CA ASN A 116 5.30 -3.08 -15.58
C ASN A 116 6.44 -4.08 -15.85
N SER A 117 7.71 -3.74 -15.63
CA SER A 117 8.82 -4.67 -15.80
C SER A 117 8.99 -5.62 -14.61
N ILE A 118 8.26 -5.39 -13.52
CA ILE A 118 8.22 -6.26 -12.35
C ILE A 118 6.89 -7.02 -12.37
N GLU A 119 6.97 -8.33 -12.55
CA GLU A 119 5.79 -9.18 -12.41
C GLU A 119 5.34 -9.26 -10.94
N GLY A 120 4.04 -9.46 -10.75
CA GLY A 120 3.47 -9.75 -9.43
C GLY A 120 2.94 -8.53 -8.65
N TRP A 121 3.08 -7.30 -9.15
CA TRP A 121 2.40 -6.15 -8.57
C TRP A 121 0.89 -6.36 -8.57
N ARG A 122 0.27 -6.14 -7.41
CA ARG A 122 -1.17 -6.21 -7.21
C ARG A 122 -1.65 -4.90 -6.61
N ALA A 123 -2.85 -4.48 -6.97
CA ALA A 123 -3.48 -3.37 -6.27
C ALA A 123 -3.75 -3.84 -4.84
N TYR A 124 -3.26 -3.07 -3.87
CA TYR A 124 -3.40 -3.38 -2.46
C TYR A 124 -4.56 -2.57 -1.87
N LEU A 125 -4.50 -1.25 -1.98
CA LEU A 125 -5.58 -0.34 -1.62
C LEU A 125 -5.78 0.69 -2.73
N HIS A 126 -7.02 1.14 -2.89
CA HIS A 126 -7.36 2.19 -3.84
C HIS A 126 -8.14 3.30 -3.16
N PHE A 127 -7.71 4.53 -3.36
CA PHE A 127 -8.31 5.74 -2.82
C PHE A 127 -9.14 6.35 -3.96
N GLU A 128 -10.45 6.41 -3.80
CA GLU A 128 -11.35 7.03 -4.79
C GLU A 128 -12.70 7.36 -4.13
N GLN A 129 -13.32 8.47 -4.55
CA GLN A 129 -14.63 8.93 -4.06
C GLN A 129 -14.69 9.14 -2.53
N GLY A 130 -13.59 9.63 -1.95
CA GLY A 130 -13.50 9.86 -0.49
C GLY A 130 -13.49 8.58 0.34
N GLN A 131 -13.29 7.43 -0.30
CA GLN A 131 -13.26 6.11 0.32
C GLN A 131 -11.98 5.37 -0.03
N ILE A 132 -11.73 4.32 0.75
CA ILE A 132 -10.67 3.36 0.48
C ILE A 132 -11.35 2.07 0.07
N TRP A 133 -10.84 1.47 -0.99
CA TRP A 133 -11.35 0.26 -1.59
C TRP A 133 -10.26 -0.80 -1.53
N GLU A 134 -10.65 -2.01 -1.19
CA GLU A 134 -9.81 -3.19 -1.33
C GLU A 134 -10.42 -4.13 -2.35
N GLN A 135 -9.54 -4.83 -3.07
CA GLN A 135 -9.94 -5.81 -4.05
C GLN A 135 -10.39 -7.09 -3.34
N SER A 136 -11.67 -7.44 -3.45
CA SER A 136 -12.23 -8.63 -2.79
C SER A 136 -12.01 -9.90 -3.60
N ASP A 137 -11.97 -9.79 -4.93
CA ASP A 137 -11.63 -10.88 -5.85
C ASP A 137 -11.04 -10.32 -7.17
N ALA A 138 -10.90 -11.15 -8.21
CA ALA A 138 -10.27 -10.75 -9.47
C ALA A 138 -10.90 -9.53 -10.15
N ILE A 139 -12.18 -9.23 -9.88
CA ILE A 139 -12.95 -8.17 -10.55
C ILE A 139 -13.64 -7.25 -9.56
N SER A 140 -14.11 -7.76 -8.43
CA SER A 140 -14.92 -7.01 -7.48
C SER A 140 -14.09 -6.29 -6.42
N TRP A 141 -14.61 -5.15 -6.01
CA TRP A 141 -14.03 -4.25 -5.03
C TRP A 141 -15.05 -3.93 -3.95
N ARG A 142 -14.57 -3.76 -2.73
CA ARG A 142 -15.40 -3.36 -1.60
C ARG A 142 -14.76 -2.21 -0.84
N ALA A 143 -15.60 -1.39 -0.23
CA ALA A 143 -15.12 -0.36 0.68
C ALA A 143 -14.42 -1.04 1.87
N LEU A 144 -13.38 -0.39 2.37
CA LEU A 144 -12.56 -0.88 3.45
C LEU A 144 -13.22 -0.58 4.81
N ASP A 145 -13.98 -1.54 5.36
CA ASP A 145 -14.78 -1.44 6.61
C ASP A 145 -14.00 -1.24 7.92
#